data_AF-A0A952U0G5-F1
#
_entry.id   AF-A0A952U0G5-F1
#
_cell.length_a   1.000
_cell.length_b   1.000
_cell.length_c   1.000
_cell.angle_alpha   90.00
_cell.angle_beta   90.00
_cell.angle_gamma   90.00
#
_symmetry.space_group_name_H-M   'P 1'
#
loop_
_entity.id
_entity.type
_entity.pdbx_description
1 polymer ?
#
loop_
_entity_poly.entity_id
_entity_poly.type
_entity_poly.pdbx_seq_one_letter_code
_entity_poly.pdbx_strand_id
1 'polypeptide(L)'
;MKVILQDNVQKLGKAGEIVEIKRGYFRNYLEPRGLAMLATKGTLKKREEDLESYRRKAEKAHNEAVAFAEKISSLPTMVMNVKAGETGKLYGKVTNKEVAQLLEKSLGHEIDKRLLKVSGDINATGTYKVQVKLTPEVQAEVQLEVLAEGQSYKLKEEASEEKAKAEETEAEAGEEEKTEE
;
A
#
# COMPACT_ATOMS: atom_id res chain seq x y z
N MET A 1 27.27 -11.02 -38.46
CA MET A 1 26.26 -11.97 -37.90
C MET A 1 25.74 -11.36 -36.63
N LYS A 2 24.41 -11.28 -36.45
CA LYS A 2 23.78 -10.64 -35.30
C LYS A 2 23.53 -11.65 -34.19
N VAL A 3 23.87 -11.28 -32.96
CA VAL A 3 23.69 -12.10 -31.77
C VAL A 3 23.13 -11.23 -30.64
N ILE A 4 22.37 -11.84 -29.75
CA ILE A 4 21.87 -11.22 -28.54
C ILE A 4 22.80 -11.65 -27.41
N LEU A 5 23.46 -10.71 -26.74
CA LEU A 5 24.25 -11.02 -25.57
C LEU A 5 23.32 -11.46 -24.43
N GLN A 6 23.63 -12.56 -23.77
CA GLN A 6 22.91 -13.01 -22.57
C GLN A 6 23.54 -12.46 -21.29
N ASP A 7 24.86 -12.23 -21.32
CA ASP A 7 25.61 -11.67 -20.21
C ASP A 7 26.40 -10.42 -20.64
N ASN A 8 26.94 -9.68 -19.68
CA ASN A 8 27.76 -8.52 -19.94
C ASN A 8 29.15 -8.97 -20.41
N VAL A 9 29.54 -8.56 -21.62
CA VAL A 9 30.83 -8.91 -22.19
C VAL A 9 31.65 -7.64 -22.40
N GLN A 10 32.79 -7.58 -21.70
CA GLN A 10 33.74 -6.46 -21.83
C GLN A 10 34.08 -6.21 -23.31
N LYS A 11 33.98 -4.94 -23.73
CA LYS A 11 34.22 -4.44 -25.10
C LYS A 11 33.14 -4.77 -26.16
N LEU A 12 32.09 -5.53 -25.81
CA LEU A 12 31.00 -5.84 -26.74
C LEU A 12 29.70 -5.15 -26.38
N GLY A 13 29.31 -5.17 -25.10
CA GLY A 13 28.04 -4.60 -24.67
C GLY A 13 27.48 -5.26 -23.42
N LYS A 14 26.31 -4.77 -23.00
CA LYS A 14 25.59 -5.30 -21.85
C LYS A 14 24.69 -6.48 -22.23
N ALA A 15 24.27 -7.24 -21.21
CA ALA A 15 23.27 -8.30 -21.37
C ALA A 15 22.00 -7.74 -22.05
N GLY A 16 21.52 -8.45 -23.06
CA GLY A 16 20.34 -8.10 -23.85
C GLY A 16 20.62 -7.20 -25.05
N GLU A 17 21.83 -6.74 -25.31
CA GLU A 17 22.13 -5.95 -26.50
C GLU A 17 22.28 -6.84 -27.75
N ILE A 18 21.81 -6.33 -28.89
CA ILE A 18 22.00 -6.97 -30.20
C ILE A 18 23.29 -6.42 -30.80
N VAL A 19 24.29 -7.27 -30.92
CA VAL A 19 25.60 -6.89 -31.45
C VAL A 19 25.93 -7.66 -32.73
N GLU A 20 26.63 -7.01 -33.64
CA GLU A 20 27.14 -7.63 -34.85
C GLU A 20 28.58 -8.09 -34.65
N ILE A 21 28.81 -9.40 -34.82
CA ILE A 21 30.12 -10.02 -34.65
C ILE A 21 30.46 -10.98 -35.79
N LYS A 22 31.73 -11.39 -35.82
CA LYS A 22 32.25 -12.44 -36.71
C LYS A 22 31.78 -13.82 -36.23
N ARG A 23 31.45 -14.71 -37.18
CA ARG A 23 30.91 -16.05 -36.91
C ARG A 23 31.83 -16.91 -36.03
N GLY A 24 33.15 -16.83 -36.22
CA GLY A 24 34.12 -17.59 -35.43
C GLY A 24 34.14 -17.19 -33.96
N TYR A 25 33.95 -15.90 -33.67
CA TYR A 25 33.90 -15.42 -32.29
C TYR A 25 32.63 -15.88 -31.56
N PHE A 26 31.49 -15.95 -32.26
CA PHE A 26 30.27 -16.55 -31.73
C PHE A 26 30.49 -18.05 -31.40
N ARG A 27 30.86 -18.85 -32.40
CA ARG A 27 30.89 -20.32 -32.28
C ARG A 27 31.97 -20.84 -31.32
N ASN A 28 33.12 -20.17 -31.25
CA ASN A 28 34.26 -20.67 -30.48
C ASN A 28 34.31 -20.10 -29.06
N TYR A 29 33.70 -18.94 -28.81
CA TYR A 29 33.85 -18.21 -27.55
C TYR A 29 32.51 -17.91 -26.86
N LEU A 30 31.55 -17.28 -27.55
CA LEU A 30 30.32 -16.82 -26.90
C LEU A 30 29.28 -17.94 -26.72
N GLU A 31 29.08 -18.78 -27.72
CA GLU A 31 28.09 -19.86 -27.71
C GLU A 31 28.45 -20.97 -26.70
N PRO A 32 29.68 -21.50 -26.65
CA PRO A 32 30.04 -22.54 -25.67
C PRO A 32 30.00 -22.07 -24.22
N ARG A 33 30.14 -20.75 -24.00
CA ARG A 33 30.10 -20.13 -22.68
C ARG A 33 28.70 -19.61 -22.31
N GLY A 34 27.71 -19.75 -23.19
CA GLY A 34 26.36 -19.23 -22.96
C GLY A 34 26.28 -17.71 -22.86
N LEU A 35 27.24 -16.98 -23.42
CA LEU A 35 27.32 -15.52 -23.34
C LEU A 35 26.48 -14.81 -24.42
N ALA A 36 26.12 -15.52 -25.49
CA ALA A 36 25.29 -14.97 -26.55
C ALA A 36 24.43 -16.03 -27.24
N MET A 37 23.28 -15.61 -27.74
CA MET A 37 22.36 -16.41 -28.55
C MET A 37 22.21 -15.81 -29.95
N LEU A 38 21.94 -16.64 -30.95
CA LEU A 38 21.71 -16.17 -32.32
C LEU A 38 20.48 -15.24 -32.39
N ALA A 39 20.62 -14.06 -33.00
CA ALA A 39 19.51 -13.13 -33.20
C ALA A 39 18.68 -13.55 -34.44
N THR A 40 17.91 -14.64 -34.31
CA THR A 40 16.94 -15.03 -35.33
C THR A 40 15.61 -14.28 -35.15
N LYS A 41 14.79 -14.22 -36.21
CA LYS A 41 13.43 -13.66 -36.11
C LYS A 41 12.60 -14.34 -35.01
N GLY A 42 12.76 -15.66 -34.84
CA GLY A 42 12.07 -16.42 -33.79
C GLY A 42 12.55 -16.05 -32.39
N THR A 43 13.85 -15.90 -32.18
CA THR A 43 14.43 -15.50 -30.88
C THR A 43 14.03 -14.08 -30.50
N LEU A 44 14.03 -13.16 -31.47
CA LEU A 44 13.59 -11.77 -31.25
C LEU A 44 12.11 -11.73 -30.85
N LYS A 45 11.25 -12.44 -31.57
CA LYS A 45 9.82 -12.51 -31.26
C LYS A 45 9.57 -13.11 -29.87
N LYS A 46 10.22 -14.24 -29.54
CA LYS A 46 10.11 -14.84 -28.20
C LYS A 46 10.49 -13.87 -27.09
N ARG A 47 11.58 -13.12 -27.29
CA ARG A 47 12.01 -12.10 -26.32
C ARG A 47 10.99 -10.98 -26.17
N GLU A 48 10.40 -10.51 -27.25
CA GLU A 48 9.32 -9.51 -27.20
C GLU A 48 8.09 -10.05 -26.47
N GLU A 49 7.69 -11.30 -26.76
CA GLU A 49 6.59 -11.99 -26.08
C GLU A 49 6.86 -12.17 -24.58
N ASP A 50 8.08 -12.57 -24.22
CA ASP A 50 8.51 -12.69 -22.83
C ASP A 50 8.44 -11.33 -22.14
N LEU A 51 9.04 -10.29 -22.73
CA LEU A 51 9.05 -8.92 -22.19
C LEU A 51 7.63 -8.37 -22.01
N GLU A 52 6.76 -8.58 -22.99
CA GLU A 52 5.35 -8.20 -22.93
C GLU A 52 4.62 -8.96 -21.83
N SER A 53 4.91 -10.26 -21.65
CA SER A 53 4.34 -11.05 -20.56
C SER A 53 4.78 -10.55 -19.18
N TYR A 54 6.05 -10.17 -19.03
CA TYR A 54 6.57 -9.59 -17.79
C TYR A 54 5.94 -8.23 -17.51
N ARG A 55 5.82 -7.37 -18.53
CA ARG A 55 5.15 -6.07 -18.43
C ARG A 55 3.70 -6.23 -18.02
N ARG A 56 2.94 -7.10 -18.69
CA ARG A 56 1.53 -7.37 -18.33
C ARG A 56 1.39 -7.87 -16.90
N LYS A 57 2.27 -8.75 -16.43
CA LYS A 57 2.26 -9.23 -15.03
C LYS A 57 2.56 -8.10 -14.05
N ALA A 58 3.56 -7.27 -14.35
CA ALA A 58 3.91 -6.12 -13.53
C ALA A 58 2.78 -5.08 -13.47
N GLU A 59 2.16 -4.76 -14.61
CA GLU A 59 1.01 -3.86 -14.69
C GLU A 59 -0.21 -4.39 -13.92
N LYS A 60 -0.50 -5.69 -14.03
CA LYS A 60 -1.57 -6.33 -13.24
C LYS A 60 -1.31 -6.20 -11.74
N ALA A 61 -0.09 -6.56 -11.30
CA ALA A 61 0.28 -6.44 -9.89
C ALA A 61 0.24 -4.98 -9.40
N HIS A 62 0.63 -4.02 -10.25
CA HIS A 62 0.54 -2.60 -9.95
C HIS A 62 -0.93 -2.15 -9.80
N ASN A 63 -1.79 -2.51 -10.75
CA ASN A 63 -3.21 -2.16 -10.71
C ASN A 63 -3.93 -2.78 -9.51
N GLU A 64 -3.61 -4.04 -9.17
CA GLU A 64 -4.11 -4.71 -7.96
C GLU A 64 -3.65 -3.96 -6.69
N ALA A 65 -2.39 -3.53 -6.64
CA ALA A 65 -1.87 -2.75 -5.52
C ALA A 65 -2.53 -1.36 -5.41
N VAL A 66 -2.78 -0.68 -6.54
CA VAL A 66 -3.50 0.61 -6.56
C VAL A 66 -4.94 0.42 -6.08
N ALA A 67 -5.67 -0.55 -6.61
CA ALA A 67 -7.04 -0.83 -6.18
C ALA A 67 -7.11 -1.19 -4.68
N PHE A 68 -6.09 -1.89 -4.17
CA PHE A 68 -6.00 -2.19 -2.73
C PHE A 68 -5.66 -0.94 -1.91
N ALA A 69 -4.79 -0.07 -2.39
CA ALA A 69 -4.47 1.20 -1.74
C ALA A 69 -5.70 2.12 -1.64
N GLU A 70 -6.51 2.20 -2.70
CA GLU A 70 -7.76 2.96 -2.70
C GLU A 70 -8.75 2.42 -1.67
N LYS A 71 -8.88 1.10 -1.54
CA LYS A 71 -9.69 0.47 -0.49
C LYS A 71 -9.21 0.82 0.90
N ILE A 72 -7.89 0.82 1.12
CA ILE A 72 -7.29 1.21 2.41
C ILE A 72 -7.58 2.68 2.72
N SER A 73 -7.37 3.58 1.77
CA SER A 73 -7.57 5.02 1.97
C SER A 73 -9.03 5.42 2.09
N SER A 74 -9.96 4.59 1.60
CA SER A 74 -11.40 4.80 1.77
C SER A 74 -11.93 4.36 3.14
N LEU A 75 -11.08 3.76 3.99
CA LEU A 75 -11.52 3.33 5.32
C LEU A 75 -11.73 4.53 6.23
N PRO A 76 -12.80 4.51 7.05
CA PRO A 76 -12.97 5.49 8.10
C PRO A 76 -11.84 5.38 9.13
N THR A 77 -11.66 6.45 9.92
CA THR A 77 -10.70 6.50 11.02
C THR A 77 -10.83 5.26 11.90
N MET A 78 -9.73 4.52 12.04
CA MET A 78 -9.74 3.28 12.80
C MET A 78 -9.58 3.57 14.28
N VAL A 79 -10.53 3.13 15.08
CA VAL A 79 -10.51 3.33 16.52
C VAL A 79 -9.89 2.11 17.20
N MET A 80 -8.89 2.35 18.04
CA MET A 80 -8.23 1.31 18.83
C MET A 80 -8.33 1.64 20.32
N ASN A 81 -9.01 0.78 21.07
CA ASN A 81 -9.18 0.92 22.51
C ASN A 81 -8.00 0.25 23.24
N VAL A 82 -7.30 1.01 24.08
CA VAL A 82 -6.15 0.53 24.84
C VAL A 82 -6.17 1.09 26.26
N LYS A 83 -5.56 0.36 27.20
CA LYS A 83 -5.43 0.82 28.58
C LYS A 83 -4.44 1.99 28.64
N ALA A 84 -4.95 3.16 29.02
CA ALA A 84 -4.16 4.36 29.27
C ALA A 84 -4.29 4.79 30.73
N GLY A 85 -3.25 5.42 31.27
CA GLY A 85 -3.30 6.06 32.59
C GLY A 85 -4.06 7.38 32.53
N GLU A 86 -4.40 7.94 33.70
CA GLU A 86 -5.17 9.20 33.83
C GLU A 86 -4.52 10.39 33.10
N THR A 87 -3.21 10.34 32.87
CA THR A 87 -2.45 11.39 32.15
C THR A 87 -2.41 11.19 30.63
N GLY A 88 -3.21 10.29 30.06
CA GLY A 88 -3.28 10.02 28.61
C GLY A 88 -2.06 9.27 28.05
N LYS A 89 -1.10 8.88 28.90
CA LYS A 89 0.01 7.99 28.53
C LYS A 89 -0.46 6.53 28.55
N LEU A 90 -0.09 5.80 27.50
CA LEU A 90 -0.40 4.37 27.39
C LEU A 90 0.52 3.58 28.33
N TYR A 91 -0.02 2.52 28.96
CA TYR A 91 0.78 1.62 29.81
C TYR A 91 1.77 0.77 28.99
N GLY A 92 1.53 0.65 27.69
CA GLY A 92 2.41 -0.02 26.74
C GLY A 92 2.57 0.80 25.46
N LYS A 93 3.39 0.29 24.54
CA LYS A 93 3.57 0.85 23.20
C LYS A 93 2.70 0.08 22.22
N VAL A 94 1.92 0.80 21.42
CA VAL A 94 1.19 0.16 20.33
C VAL A 94 2.19 -0.22 19.24
N THR A 95 2.21 -1.49 18.87
CA THR A 95 3.15 -2.01 17.88
C THR A 95 2.50 -2.17 16.51
N ASN A 96 3.31 -2.19 15.44
CA ASN A 96 2.82 -2.46 14.08
C ASN A 96 2.04 -3.78 13.97
N LYS A 97 2.26 -4.74 14.87
CA LYS A 97 1.49 -6.00 14.91
C LYS A 97 0.02 -5.75 15.26
N GLU A 98 -0.24 -4.91 16.25
CA GLU A 98 -1.60 -4.61 16.71
C GLU A 98 -2.35 -3.77 15.66
N VAL A 99 -1.64 -2.84 15.01
CA VAL A 99 -2.18 -2.06 13.89
C VAL A 99 -2.50 -2.96 12.69
N ALA A 100 -1.64 -3.93 12.36
CA ALA A 100 -1.90 -4.90 11.30
C ALA A 100 -3.14 -5.75 11.60
N GLN A 101 -3.29 -6.24 12.83
CA GLN A 101 -4.46 -7.02 13.25
C GLN A 101 -5.76 -6.19 13.20
N LEU A 102 -5.69 -4.89 13.50
CA LEU A 102 -6.84 -4.00 13.39
C LEU A 102 -7.24 -3.83 11.91
N LEU A 103 -6.27 -3.59 11.03
CA LEU A 103 -6.47 -3.50 9.58
C LEU A 103 -7.06 -4.79 9.01
N GLU A 104 -6.56 -5.95 9.45
CA GLU A 104 -7.09 -7.27 9.07
C GLU A 104 -8.56 -7.43 9.45
N LYS A 105 -8.96 -7.01 10.65
CA LYS A 105 -10.35 -7.10 11.11
C LYS A 105 -11.27 -6.19 10.31
N SER A 106 -10.80 -5.02 9.89
CA SER A 106 -11.64 -4.04 9.16
C SER A 106 -11.70 -4.30 7.65
N LEU A 107 -10.61 -4.72 7.01
CA LEU A 107 -10.61 -5.04 5.57
C LEU A 107 -10.91 -6.51 5.25
N GLY A 108 -10.73 -7.42 6.21
CA GLY A 108 -10.77 -8.87 5.95
C GLY A 108 -9.58 -9.38 5.13
N HIS A 109 -8.49 -8.62 5.04
CA HIS A 109 -7.30 -8.94 4.25
C HIS A 109 -6.03 -8.90 5.13
N GLU A 110 -5.18 -9.93 5.00
CA GLU A 110 -3.91 -10.06 5.72
C GLU A 110 -2.90 -9.01 5.24
N ILE A 111 -2.40 -8.17 6.15
CA ILE A 111 -1.40 -7.12 5.85
C ILE A 111 -0.15 -7.41 6.66
N ASP A 112 0.99 -7.58 5.98
CA ASP A 112 2.27 -7.76 6.67
C ASP A 112 2.68 -6.48 7.42
N LYS A 113 2.90 -6.62 8.73
CA LYS A 113 3.43 -5.59 9.64
C LYS A 113 4.69 -4.87 9.16
N ARG A 114 5.48 -5.48 8.27
CA ARG A 114 6.69 -4.87 7.68
C ARG A 114 6.38 -3.77 6.68
N LEU A 115 5.19 -3.81 6.09
CA LEU A 115 4.70 -2.81 5.13
C LEU A 115 4.15 -1.57 5.84
N LEU A 116 3.88 -1.66 7.14
CA LEU A 116 3.36 -0.56 7.95
C LEU A 116 4.46 0.35 8.45
N LYS A 117 4.30 1.64 8.21
CA LYS A 117 5.13 2.71 8.74
C LYS A 117 4.26 3.70 9.51
N VAL A 118 4.44 3.74 10.82
CA VAL A 118 3.79 4.72 11.70
C VAL A 118 4.70 5.95 11.82
N SER A 119 4.11 7.15 11.83
CA SER A 119 4.85 8.43 11.87
C SER A 119 5.49 8.78 13.24
N GLY A 120 5.73 7.78 14.08
CA GLY A 120 6.28 7.92 15.43
C GLY A 120 5.94 6.73 16.32
N ASP A 121 6.30 6.83 17.60
CA ASP A 121 5.93 5.86 18.62
C ASP A 121 4.58 6.23 19.24
N ILE A 122 3.63 5.30 19.22
CA ILE A 122 2.30 5.49 19.79
C ILE A 122 2.36 5.17 21.29
N ASN A 123 2.63 6.20 22.08
CA ASN A 123 2.81 6.11 23.54
C ASN A 123 1.76 6.91 24.33
N ALA A 124 0.89 7.65 23.64
CA ALA A 124 -0.21 8.41 24.22
C ALA A 124 -1.49 8.26 23.39
N THR A 125 -2.64 8.52 24.02
CA THR A 125 -3.93 8.63 23.33
C THR A 125 -3.92 9.80 22.35
N GLY A 126 -4.54 9.63 21.18
CA GLY A 126 -4.58 10.64 20.14
C GLY A 126 -4.68 10.06 18.73
N THR A 127 -4.65 10.93 17.74
CA THR A 127 -4.75 10.56 16.32
C THR A 127 -3.37 10.45 15.69
N TYR A 128 -3.10 9.32 15.03
CA TYR A 128 -1.84 9.01 14.36
C TYR A 128 -2.09 8.65 12.90
N LYS A 129 -1.16 9.06 12.03
CA LYS A 129 -1.17 8.68 10.62
C LYS A 129 -0.29 7.44 10.41
N VAL A 130 -0.90 6.40 9.84
CA VAL A 130 -0.25 5.13 9.49
C VAL A 130 -0.14 5.06 7.98
N GLN A 131 1.08 4.90 7.47
CA GLN A 131 1.35 4.68 6.05
C GLN A 131 1.53 3.18 5.78
N VAL A 132 0.78 2.65 4.82
CA VAL A 132 0.90 1.27 4.34
C VAL A 132 1.65 1.31 3.00
N LYS A 133 2.87 0.77 2.97
CA LYS A 133 3.69 0.66 1.75
C LYS A 133 3.45 -0.68 1.08
N LEU A 134 2.61 -0.71 0.06
CA LEU A 134 2.29 -1.95 -0.67
C LEU A 134 3.39 -2.30 -1.67
N THR A 135 3.78 -1.32 -2.49
CA THR A 135 4.88 -1.40 -3.45
C THR A 135 5.74 -0.15 -3.34
N PRO A 136 6.95 -0.11 -3.95
CA PRO A 136 7.80 1.08 -3.91
C PRO A 136 7.12 2.36 -4.41
N GLU A 137 6.16 2.21 -5.34
CA GLU A 137 5.43 3.32 -5.97
C GLU A 137 4.08 3.59 -5.32
N VAL A 138 3.42 2.57 -4.73
CA VAL A 138 2.06 2.70 -4.17
C VAL A 138 2.09 2.72 -2.64
N GLN A 139 1.66 3.83 -2.06
CA GLN A 139 1.53 4.04 -0.62
C GLN A 139 0.11 4.49 -0.29
N ALA A 140 -0.48 3.91 0.74
CA ALA A 140 -1.79 4.31 1.26
C ALA A 140 -1.63 4.91 2.67
N GLU A 141 -2.45 5.91 2.99
CA GLU A 141 -2.49 6.50 4.33
C GLU A 141 -3.81 6.18 5.02
N VAL A 142 -3.74 5.86 6.32
CA VAL A 142 -4.89 5.61 7.19
C VAL A 142 -4.72 6.40 8.48
N GLN A 143 -5.83 6.93 9.00
CA GLN A 143 -5.87 7.56 10.32
C GLN A 143 -6.23 6.52 11.39
N LEU A 144 -5.40 6.44 12.42
CA LEU A 144 -5.59 5.60 13.60
C LEU A 144 -5.86 6.51 14.80
N GLU A 145 -7.03 6.35 15.42
CA GLU A 145 -7.39 7.02 16.67
C GLU A 145 -7.23 6.06 17.84
N VAL A 146 -6.46 6.46 18.84
CA VAL A 146 -6.15 5.65 20.01
C VAL A 146 -6.90 6.20 21.22
N LEU A 147 -7.88 5.44 21.70
CA LEU A 147 -8.75 5.81 22.82
C LEU A 147 -8.44 4.99 24.07
N ALA A 148 -8.65 5.60 25.24
CA ALA A 148 -8.54 4.92 26.52
C ALA A 148 -9.74 3.99 26.76
N GLU A 149 -9.51 2.75 27.17
CA GLU A 149 -10.56 1.74 27.45
C GLU A 149 -11.59 2.24 28.50
N GLY A 150 -11.24 3.22 29.33
CA GLY A 150 -12.10 3.89 30.31
C GLY A 150 -12.84 5.16 29.84
N GLN A 151 -12.55 5.69 28.64
CA GLN A 151 -13.31 6.80 28.03
C GLN A 151 -14.40 6.32 27.07
N SER A 152 -14.50 5.01 26.85
CA SER A 152 -15.52 4.37 26.01
C SER A 152 -16.97 4.61 26.50
N TYR A 153 -17.14 5.12 27.72
CA TYR A 153 -18.43 5.45 28.32
C TYR A 153 -18.84 6.92 28.12
N LYS A 154 -17.90 7.86 27.98
CA LYS A 154 -18.23 9.30 27.85
C LYS A 154 -18.60 9.71 26.43
N LEU A 155 -17.88 9.22 25.43
CA LEU A 155 -18.20 9.49 24.01
C LEU A 155 -19.47 8.80 23.51
N LYS A 156 -19.91 7.71 24.16
CA LYS A 156 -21.20 7.07 23.87
C LYS A 156 -22.38 7.84 24.46
N GLU A 157 -22.20 8.47 25.62
CA GLU A 157 -23.22 9.35 26.23
C GLU A 157 -23.28 10.71 25.50
N GLU A 158 -22.13 11.32 25.17
CA GLU A 158 -22.08 12.60 24.44
C GLU A 158 -22.65 12.48 23.02
N ALA A 159 -22.42 11.37 22.31
CA ALA A 159 -23.05 11.13 20.99
C ALA A 159 -24.56 10.81 21.08
N SER A 160 -25.07 10.34 22.23
CA SER A 160 -26.50 10.17 22.46
C SER A 160 -27.18 11.47 22.90
N GLU A 161 -26.49 12.34 23.62
CA GLU A 161 -27.00 13.66 24.02
C GLU A 161 -26.94 14.68 22.87
N GLU A 162 -25.92 14.63 22.01
CA GLU A 162 -25.81 15.55 20.86
C GLU A 162 -26.77 15.18 19.71
N LYS A 163 -27.18 13.92 19.61
CA LYS A 163 -28.30 13.50 18.74
C LYS A 163 -29.67 13.86 19.31
N ALA A 164 -29.87 13.75 20.62
CA ALA A 164 -31.12 14.19 21.27
C ALA A 164 -31.29 15.72 21.21
N LYS A 165 -30.19 16.48 21.28
CA LYS A 165 -30.23 17.95 21.24
C LYS A 165 -30.36 18.51 19.82
N ALA A 166 -29.85 17.83 18.80
CA ALA A 166 -30.05 18.22 17.41
C ALA A 166 -31.51 17.96 16.94
N GLU A 167 -32.16 16.91 17.45
CA GLU A 167 -33.55 16.57 17.10
C GLU A 167 -34.60 17.48 17.79
N GLU A 168 -34.26 18.11 18.93
CA GLU A 168 -35.10 19.17 19.53
C GLU A 168 -34.92 20.56 18.87
N THR A 169 -33.73 20.90 18.37
CA THR A 169 -33.51 22.21 17.71
C THR A 169 -34.06 22.31 16.29
N GLU A 170 -34.31 21.19 15.60
CA GLU A 170 -35.02 21.20 14.30
C GLU A 170 -36.56 21.16 14.43
N ALA A 171 -37.11 20.86 15.61
CA ALA A 171 -38.55 20.90 15.86
C ALA A 171 -39.07 22.31 16.24
N GLU A 172 -38.27 23.14 16.92
CA GLU A 172 -38.67 24.52 17.27
C GLU A 172 -38.48 25.53 16.12
N ALA A 173 -37.57 25.26 15.16
CA ALA A 173 -37.40 26.13 13.98
C ALA A 173 -38.52 25.99 12.92
N GLY A 174 -39.36 24.95 13.02
CA GLY A 174 -40.45 24.68 12.08
C GLY A 174 -41.80 25.32 12.44
N GLU A 175 -41.96 25.88 13.64
CA GLU A 175 -43.25 26.44 14.10
C GLU A 175 -43.30 27.97 14.14
N GLU A 176 -42.18 28.70 14.05
CA GLU A 176 -42.19 30.18 14.00
C GLU A 176 -42.36 30.78 12.59
N GLU A 177 -42.17 30.02 11.50
CA GLU A 177 -42.32 30.55 10.13
C GLU A 177 -43.76 30.54 9.58
N LYS A 178 -44.79 30.35 10.42
CA LYS A 178 -46.21 30.32 10.00
C LYS A 178 -47.17 31.28 10.70
N THR A 179 -46.70 32.25 11.49
CA THR A 179 -47.62 33.16 12.21
C THR A 179 -47.42 34.67 12.07
N GLU A 180 -46.43 35.19 11.35
CA GLU A 180 -46.36 36.65 11.07
C GLU A 180 -45.71 36.91 9.70
N GLU A 181 -46.51 36.87 8.62
CA GLU A 181 -46.90 38.02 7.76
C GLU A 181 -47.65 37.54 6.49
#